data_AF-Q9FJT0-F1
#
_entry.id   AF-Q9FJT0-F1
#
_cell.length_a   1.000
_cell.length_b   1.000
_cell.length_c   1.000
_cell.angle_alpha   90.00
_cell.angle_beta   90.00
_cell.angle_gamma   90.00
#
_symmetry.space_group_name_H-M   'P 1'
#
loop_
_entity.id
_entity.type
_entity.pdbx_description
1 polymer ?
#
loop_
_entity_poly.entity_id
_entity_poly.type
_entity_poly.pdbx_seq_one_letter_code
_entity_poly.pdbx_strand_id
1 'polypeptide(L)'
;MGETMARMERCEWLSLIQSGLSTEIFSWIAYATSSKEAWEILMVRSVGGPIFQARKLLDLKKEYNNTTMSDAETVHEFTGKLLELVFRMKSCGWKVEEKILVKKILSSLPPRFDKVLVEVAEKLSVNVIIDCLLVHEYNMRPDQESFQESVIQSVNVEESFEAEAEILYSLNDITQSQVAMMERQSEVLSLVQKNQKMLMQMQKQMMMLMQQKDHVLAHSESYEEEMTKVIESMEKHYLKKK
;
A
#
# COMPACT_ATOMS: atom_id res chain seq x y z
N MET A 1 -40.68 -8.14 14.89
CA MET A 1 -40.35 -6.74 14.55
C MET A 1 -38.98 -6.59 13.87
N GLY A 2 -37.93 -7.29 14.31
CA GLY A 2 -36.60 -7.21 13.65
C GLY A 2 -36.58 -7.74 12.20
N GLU A 3 -37.23 -8.88 11.93
CA GLU A 3 -37.24 -9.47 10.57
C GLU A 3 -38.05 -8.66 9.53
N THR A 4 -39.12 -7.99 9.98
CA THR A 4 -39.97 -7.15 9.12
C THR A 4 -39.27 -5.85 8.74
N MET A 5 -38.49 -5.29 9.66
CA MET A 5 -37.68 -4.09 9.44
C MET A 5 -36.53 -4.38 8.46
N ALA A 6 -35.80 -5.48 8.69
CA ALA A 6 -34.75 -5.93 7.78
C ALA A 6 -35.27 -6.30 6.37
N ARG A 7 -36.54 -6.74 6.25
CA ARG A 7 -37.18 -6.99 4.96
C ARG A 7 -37.52 -5.69 4.22
N MET A 8 -37.98 -4.67 4.95
CA MET A 8 -38.30 -3.35 4.39
C MET A 8 -37.04 -2.66 3.84
N GLU A 9 -35.95 -2.65 4.61
CA GLU A 9 -34.65 -2.11 4.19
C GLU A 9 -34.11 -2.80 2.92
N ARG A 10 -34.29 -4.13 2.78
CA ARG A 10 -33.88 -4.86 1.57
C ARG A 10 -34.68 -4.45 0.33
N CYS A 11 -35.98 -4.21 0.48
CA CYS A 11 -36.84 -3.77 -0.62
C CYS A 11 -36.52 -2.31 -1.04
N GLU A 12 -36.19 -1.44 -0.09
CA GLU A 12 -35.79 -0.05 -0.35
C GLU A 12 -34.52 0.02 -1.22
N TRP A 13 -33.49 -0.76 -0.89
CA TRP A 13 -32.26 -0.78 -1.69
C TRP A 13 -32.46 -1.30 -3.12
N LEU A 14 -33.33 -2.30 -3.28
CA LEU A 14 -33.65 -2.83 -4.61
C LEU A 14 -34.35 -1.77 -5.46
N SER A 15 -35.32 -1.06 -4.87
CA SER A 15 -36.03 0.04 -5.55
C SER A 15 -35.09 1.18 -5.94
N LEU A 16 -34.11 1.52 -5.10
CA LEU A 16 -33.13 2.57 -5.39
C LEU A 16 -32.23 2.18 -6.57
N ILE A 17 -31.67 0.96 -6.57
CA ILE A 17 -30.87 0.47 -7.70
C ILE A 17 -31.70 0.49 -8.98
N GLN A 18 -32.95 0.03 -8.92
CA GLN A 18 -33.86 -0.01 -10.07
C GLN A 18 -34.19 1.38 -10.63
N SER A 19 -34.38 2.38 -9.76
CA SER A 19 -34.71 3.76 -10.16
C SER A 19 -33.56 4.51 -10.84
N GLY A 20 -32.31 4.09 -10.62
CA GLY A 20 -31.12 4.72 -11.19
C GLY A 20 -30.70 4.21 -12.57
N LEU A 21 -31.43 3.25 -13.16
CA LEU A 21 -31.04 2.57 -14.39
C LEU A 21 -31.88 3.01 -15.58
N SER A 22 -31.28 3.05 -16.77
CA SER A 22 -32.03 3.19 -18.02
C SER A 22 -32.99 2.01 -18.20
N THR A 23 -34.06 2.20 -18.96
CA THR A 23 -35.06 1.16 -19.26
C THR A 23 -34.43 -0.12 -19.83
N GLU A 24 -33.35 0.02 -20.61
CA GLU A 24 -32.58 -1.09 -21.17
C GLU A 24 -31.87 -1.93 -20.09
N ILE A 25 -31.22 -1.28 -19.13
CA ILE A 25 -30.47 -1.96 -18.05
C ILE A 25 -31.43 -2.46 -16.97
N PHE A 26 -32.56 -1.78 -16.74
CA PHE A 26 -33.61 -2.23 -15.84
C PHE A 26 -34.15 -3.60 -16.24
N SER A 27 -34.32 -3.86 -17.54
CA SER A 27 -34.79 -5.15 -18.06
C SER A 27 -33.92 -6.34 -17.61
N TRP A 28 -32.63 -6.09 -17.30
CA TRP A 28 -31.71 -7.14 -16.86
C TRP A 28 -31.98 -7.60 -15.43
N ILE A 29 -32.49 -6.71 -14.57
CA ILE A 29 -32.71 -6.97 -13.14
C ILE A 29 -34.20 -6.99 -12.75
N ALA A 30 -35.11 -6.89 -13.72
CA ALA A 30 -36.56 -6.84 -13.50
C ALA A 30 -37.11 -8.04 -12.71
N TYR A 31 -36.46 -9.20 -12.82
CA TYR A 31 -36.83 -10.43 -12.11
C TYR A 31 -35.99 -10.69 -10.85
N ALA A 32 -35.06 -9.80 -10.49
CA ALA A 32 -34.23 -9.98 -9.31
C ALA A 32 -35.07 -9.84 -8.04
N THR A 33 -34.95 -10.81 -7.14
CA THR A 33 -35.72 -10.88 -5.89
C THR A 33 -35.02 -10.16 -4.73
N SER A 34 -33.75 -9.78 -4.93
CA SER A 34 -32.94 -9.06 -3.95
C SER A 34 -31.96 -8.09 -4.60
N SER A 35 -31.55 -7.06 -3.86
CA SER A 35 -30.53 -6.09 -4.31
C SER A 35 -29.19 -6.76 -4.61
N LYS A 36 -28.86 -7.83 -3.88
CA LYS A 36 -27.65 -8.63 -4.13
C LYS A 36 -27.72 -9.35 -5.48
N GLU A 37 -28.84 -10.00 -5.77
CA GLU A 37 -29.07 -10.67 -7.05
C GLU A 37 -29.07 -9.67 -8.21
N ALA A 38 -29.72 -8.52 -8.05
CA ALA A 38 -29.69 -7.44 -9.03
C ALA A 38 -28.25 -6.95 -9.28
N TRP A 39 -27.47 -6.74 -8.23
CA TRP A 39 -26.06 -6.32 -8.33
C TRP A 39 -25.20 -7.37 -9.03
N GLU A 40 -25.34 -8.65 -8.69
CA GLU A 40 -24.60 -9.74 -9.33
C GLU A 40 -24.92 -9.85 -10.83
N ILE A 41 -26.20 -9.74 -11.20
CA ILE A 41 -26.63 -9.73 -12.61
C ILE A 41 -26.03 -8.53 -13.35
N LEU A 42 -26.07 -7.34 -12.75
CA LEU A 42 -25.47 -6.13 -13.34
C LEU A 42 -23.97 -6.30 -13.53
N MET A 43 -23.25 -6.80 -12.53
CA MET A 43 -21.80 -7.03 -12.61
C MET A 43 -21.44 -8.02 -13.73
N VAL A 44 -22.17 -9.14 -13.82
CA VAL A 44 -21.93 -10.16 -14.85
C VAL A 44 -22.26 -9.64 -16.24
N ARG A 45 -23.33 -8.86 -16.41
CA ARG A 45 -23.73 -8.34 -17.73
C ARG A 45 -22.92 -7.12 -18.19
N SER A 46 -22.41 -6.30 -17.26
CA SER A 46 -21.64 -5.10 -17.59
C SER A 46 -20.14 -5.38 -17.73
N VAL A 47 -19.53 -6.04 -16.74
CA VAL A 47 -18.07 -6.27 -16.67
C VAL A 47 -17.70 -7.70 -17.07
N GLY A 48 -18.65 -8.63 -16.96
CA GLY A 48 -18.42 -10.07 -17.13
C GLY A 48 -18.20 -10.77 -15.80
N GLY A 49 -18.66 -12.03 -15.71
CA GLY A 49 -18.47 -12.84 -14.51
C GLY A 49 -17.00 -13.25 -14.28
N PRO A 50 -16.67 -13.83 -13.12
CA PRO A 50 -15.29 -14.18 -12.75
C PRO A 50 -14.56 -15.05 -13.78
N ILE A 51 -15.28 -16.01 -14.40
CA ILE A 51 -14.72 -16.89 -15.44
C ILE A 51 -14.34 -16.10 -16.69
N PHE A 52 -15.20 -15.18 -17.13
CA PHE A 52 -14.93 -14.31 -18.27
C PHE A 52 -13.75 -13.37 -17.98
N GLN A 53 -13.72 -12.76 -16.79
CA GLN A 53 -12.61 -11.89 -16.39
C GLN A 53 -11.28 -12.64 -16.32
N ALA A 54 -11.27 -13.88 -15.81
CA ALA A 54 -10.08 -14.73 -15.79
C ALA A 54 -9.59 -15.05 -17.22
N ARG A 55 -10.51 -15.37 -18.14
CA ARG A 55 -10.16 -15.60 -19.55
C ARG A 55 -9.65 -14.34 -20.22
N LYS A 56 -10.34 -13.21 -20.04
CA LYS A 56 -9.92 -11.90 -20.54
C LYS A 56 -8.53 -11.52 -20.04
N LEU A 57 -8.25 -11.73 -18.75
CA LEU A 57 -6.93 -11.49 -18.18
C LEU A 57 -5.85 -12.38 -18.82
N LEU A 58 -6.14 -13.64 -19.13
CA LEU A 58 -5.19 -14.50 -19.83
C LEU A 58 -4.85 -13.97 -21.23
N ASP A 59 -5.85 -13.50 -21.97
CA ASP A 59 -5.64 -12.95 -23.31
C ASP A 59 -4.89 -11.60 -23.24
N LEU A 60 -5.21 -10.73 -22.26
CA LEU A 60 -4.45 -9.51 -21.98
C LEU A 60 -3.00 -9.80 -21.56
N LYS A 61 -2.73 -10.87 -20.80
CA LYS A 61 -1.35 -11.28 -20.46
C LYS A 61 -0.55 -11.65 -21.70
N LYS A 62 -1.17 -12.28 -22.70
CA LYS A 62 -0.51 -12.58 -23.98
C LYS A 62 -0.20 -11.29 -24.74
N GLU A 63 -1.17 -10.38 -24.83
CA GLU A 63 -0.99 -9.05 -25.43
C GLU A 63 0.17 -8.30 -24.74
N TYR A 64 0.20 -8.33 -23.40
CA TYR A 64 1.24 -7.67 -22.60
C TYR A 64 2.62 -8.24 -22.88
N ASN A 65 2.76 -9.56 -22.88
CA ASN A 65 4.04 -10.20 -23.18
C ASN A 65 4.54 -9.87 -24.59
N ASN A 66 3.63 -9.82 -25.56
CA ASN A 66 3.93 -9.51 -26.97
C ASN A 66 4.10 -8.01 -27.25
N THR A 67 3.80 -7.13 -26.28
CA THR A 67 3.93 -5.68 -26.45
C THR A 67 5.40 -5.32 -26.43
N THR A 68 5.93 -4.84 -27.55
CA THR A 68 7.30 -4.33 -27.70
C THR A 68 7.26 -3.03 -28.48
N MET A 69 8.19 -2.11 -28.18
CA MET A 69 8.29 -0.84 -28.89
C MET A 69 8.84 -1.08 -30.29
N SER A 70 8.18 -0.48 -31.29
CA SER A 70 8.64 -0.53 -32.69
C SER A 70 9.76 0.48 -32.95
N ASP A 71 10.57 0.24 -33.99
CA ASP A 71 11.61 1.18 -34.37
C ASP A 71 11.05 2.54 -34.83
N ALA A 72 9.85 2.60 -35.38
CA ALA A 72 9.22 3.86 -35.80
C ALA A 72 8.36 4.52 -34.71
N GLU A 73 8.13 3.83 -33.60
CA GLU A 73 7.27 4.29 -32.51
C GLU A 73 8.04 5.20 -31.54
N THR A 74 7.38 6.22 -31.02
CA THR A 74 7.92 7.10 -29.98
C THR A 74 7.77 6.49 -28.58
N VAL A 75 8.63 6.89 -27.64
CA VAL A 75 8.55 6.49 -26.23
C VAL A 75 7.17 6.83 -25.65
N HIS A 76 6.59 7.97 -26.01
CA HIS A 76 5.28 8.38 -25.52
C HIS A 76 4.16 7.45 -26.01
N GLU A 77 4.15 7.11 -27.31
CA GLU A 77 3.16 6.19 -27.87
C GLU A 77 3.27 4.78 -27.27
N PHE A 78 4.49 4.26 -27.15
CA PHE A 78 4.74 2.94 -26.57
C PHE A 78 4.28 2.88 -25.10
N THR A 79 4.73 3.83 -24.28
CA THR A 79 4.40 3.87 -22.85
C THR A 79 2.91 4.09 -22.62
N GLY A 80 2.26 4.93 -23.45
CA GLY A 80 0.81 5.11 -23.44
C GLY A 80 0.05 3.79 -23.66
N LYS A 81 0.39 3.05 -24.73
CA LYS A 81 -0.23 1.75 -25.04
C LYS A 81 0.01 0.72 -23.94
N LEU A 82 1.24 0.65 -23.42
CA LEU A 82 1.59 -0.29 -22.35
C LEU A 82 0.81 0.02 -21.06
N LEU A 83 0.70 1.29 -20.68
CA LEU A 83 -0.02 1.71 -19.47
C LEU A 83 -1.53 1.50 -19.59
N GLU A 84 -2.11 1.74 -20.77
CA GLU A 84 -3.51 1.42 -21.05
C GLU A 84 -3.77 -0.08 -20.90
N LEU A 85 -2.88 -0.92 -21.42
CA LEU A 85 -2.96 -2.37 -21.30
C LEU A 85 -2.86 -2.81 -19.82
N VAL A 86 -1.93 -2.25 -19.06
CA VAL A 86 -1.80 -2.50 -17.61
C VAL A 86 -3.08 -2.09 -16.88
N PHE A 87 -3.71 -0.97 -17.23
CA PHE A 87 -4.96 -0.54 -16.63
C PHE A 87 -6.12 -1.52 -16.92
N ARG A 88 -6.24 -1.99 -18.17
CA ARG A 88 -7.19 -3.05 -18.58
C ARG A 88 -6.96 -4.36 -17.80
N MET A 89 -5.71 -4.71 -17.52
CA MET A 89 -5.37 -5.90 -16.73
C MET A 89 -5.71 -5.72 -15.25
N LYS A 90 -5.41 -4.55 -14.68
CA LYS A 90 -5.76 -4.21 -13.28
C LYS A 90 -7.26 -4.26 -13.04
N SER A 91 -8.07 -3.79 -14.00
CA SER A 91 -9.55 -3.87 -13.90
C SER A 91 -10.08 -5.30 -13.94
N CYS A 92 -9.31 -6.26 -14.48
CA CYS A 92 -9.60 -7.70 -14.44
C CYS A 92 -8.98 -8.41 -13.21
N GLY A 93 -8.54 -7.66 -12.19
CA GLY A 93 -8.02 -8.19 -10.93
C GLY A 93 -6.51 -8.47 -10.90
N TRP A 94 -5.74 -7.99 -11.88
CA TRP A 94 -4.29 -8.14 -11.85
C TRP A 94 -3.63 -7.21 -10.83
N LYS A 95 -2.79 -7.75 -9.97
CA LYS A 95 -1.92 -7.01 -9.04
C LYS A 95 -0.50 -7.05 -9.58
N VAL A 96 0.01 -5.92 -10.07
CA VAL A 96 1.39 -5.81 -10.56
C VAL A 96 2.17 -4.83 -9.70
N GLU A 97 3.39 -5.23 -9.34
CA GLU A 97 4.35 -4.34 -8.70
C GLU A 97 4.98 -3.41 -9.73
N GLU A 98 5.31 -2.19 -9.32
CA GLU A 98 5.91 -1.18 -10.19
C GLU A 98 7.22 -1.67 -10.83
N LYS A 99 8.03 -2.42 -10.08
CA LYS A 99 9.30 -3.01 -10.55
C LYS A 99 9.11 -3.95 -11.74
N ILE A 100 8.01 -4.70 -11.79
CA ILE A 100 7.71 -5.60 -12.90
C ILE A 100 7.41 -4.79 -14.17
N LEU A 101 6.71 -3.67 -14.01
CA LEU A 101 6.39 -2.77 -15.12
C LEU A 101 7.64 -2.07 -15.66
N VAL A 102 8.50 -1.59 -14.76
CA VAL A 102 9.82 -1.05 -15.08
C VAL A 102 10.62 -2.05 -15.92
N LYS A 103 10.75 -3.28 -15.43
CA LYS A 103 11.46 -4.34 -16.14
C LYS A 103 10.86 -4.62 -17.52
N LYS A 104 9.53 -4.63 -17.62
CA LYS A 104 8.84 -4.82 -18.90
C LYS A 104 9.14 -3.68 -19.88
N ILE A 105 9.15 -2.43 -19.44
CA ILE A 105 9.49 -1.28 -20.29
C ILE A 105 10.88 -1.50 -20.87
N LEU A 106 11.88 -1.69 -20.00
CA LEU A 106 13.27 -1.87 -20.39
C LEU A 106 13.48 -3.06 -21.34
N SER A 107 12.85 -4.20 -21.07
CA SER A 107 12.98 -5.40 -21.92
C SER A 107 12.24 -5.31 -23.26
N SER A 108 11.49 -4.24 -23.47
CA SER A 108 10.64 -4.05 -24.66
C SER A 108 11.13 -2.89 -25.54
N LEU A 109 12.24 -2.23 -25.16
CA LEU A 109 12.85 -1.16 -25.94
C LEU A 109 13.69 -1.70 -27.10
N PRO A 110 13.79 -0.97 -28.23
CA PRO A 110 14.68 -1.36 -29.31
C PRO A 110 16.16 -1.12 -28.96
N PRO A 111 17.10 -1.77 -29.68
CA PRO A 111 18.54 -1.66 -29.41
C PRO A 111 19.12 -0.24 -29.48
N ARG A 112 18.41 0.73 -30.07
CA ARG A 112 18.84 2.14 -30.07
C ARG A 112 18.87 2.79 -28.69
N PHE A 113 18.27 2.16 -27.68
CA PHE A 113 18.33 2.58 -26.28
C PHE A 113 19.39 1.81 -25.47
N ASP A 114 20.15 0.89 -26.10
CA ASP A 114 21.13 0.06 -25.41
C ASP A 114 22.51 0.73 -25.32
N LYS A 115 22.78 1.31 -24.14
CA LYS A 115 24.13 1.44 -23.57
C LYS A 115 24.19 1.81 -22.08
N VAL A 116 23.10 2.31 -21.45
CA VAL A 116 23.19 2.94 -20.11
C VAL A 116 22.08 2.51 -19.11
N LEU A 117 21.00 1.86 -19.56
CA LEU A 117 19.77 1.74 -18.77
C LEU A 117 19.63 0.49 -17.88
N VAL A 118 20.38 -0.59 -18.13
CA VAL A 118 20.01 -1.92 -17.61
C VAL A 118 20.25 -2.09 -16.10
N GLU A 119 21.26 -1.45 -15.51
CA GLU A 119 21.66 -1.71 -14.11
C GLU A 119 21.09 -0.69 -13.10
N VAL A 120 20.83 0.55 -13.53
CA VAL A 120 20.32 1.64 -12.68
C VAL A 120 18.79 1.65 -12.63
N ALA A 121 18.13 1.24 -13.71
CA ALA A 121 16.70 1.46 -13.88
C ALA A 121 15.80 0.54 -13.03
N GLU A 122 16.24 -0.66 -12.61
CA GLU A 122 15.41 -1.55 -11.76
C GLU A 122 15.11 -0.96 -10.35
N LYS A 123 15.80 0.12 -9.96
CA LYS A 123 15.57 0.84 -8.69
C LYS A 123 14.73 2.12 -8.86
N LEU A 124 14.39 2.50 -10.08
CA LEU A 124 13.71 3.75 -10.39
C LEU A 124 12.20 3.52 -10.56
N SER A 125 11.40 4.57 -10.33
CA SER A 125 9.95 4.53 -10.59
C SER A 125 9.65 4.55 -12.08
N VAL A 126 8.43 4.15 -12.46
CA VAL A 126 8.01 4.14 -13.87
C VAL A 126 8.13 5.53 -14.49
N ASN A 127 7.74 6.57 -13.76
CA ASN A 127 7.77 7.94 -14.27
C ASN A 127 9.20 8.43 -14.54
N VAL A 128 10.16 8.10 -13.67
CA VAL A 128 11.56 8.51 -13.84
C VAL A 128 12.17 7.87 -15.08
N ILE A 129 11.89 6.59 -15.32
CA ILE A 129 12.40 5.89 -16.50
C ILE A 129 11.81 6.48 -17.78
N ILE A 130 10.50 6.76 -17.79
CA ILE A 130 9.86 7.39 -18.95
C ILE A 130 10.51 8.74 -19.25
N ASP A 131 10.77 9.55 -18.23
CA ASP A 131 11.42 10.86 -18.39
C ASP A 131 12.85 10.72 -18.98
N CYS A 132 13.66 9.80 -18.45
CA CYS A 132 14.98 9.50 -19.00
C CYS A 132 14.93 9.05 -20.47
N LEU A 133 13.96 8.20 -20.81
CA LEU A 133 13.79 7.70 -22.18
C LEU A 133 13.36 8.82 -23.14
N LEU A 134 12.54 9.76 -22.69
CA LEU A 134 12.12 10.92 -23.48
C LEU A 134 13.28 11.87 -23.75
N VAL A 135 14.13 12.14 -22.74
CA VAL A 135 15.36 12.93 -22.93
C VAL A 135 16.29 12.27 -23.94
N HIS A 136 16.47 10.95 -23.82
CA HIS A 136 17.29 10.20 -24.78
C HIS A 136 16.71 10.26 -26.20
N GLU A 137 15.40 10.06 -26.36
CA GLU A 137 14.73 10.15 -27.67
C GLU A 137 14.86 11.56 -28.29
N TYR A 138 14.80 12.61 -27.47
CA TYR A 138 14.97 14.00 -27.92
C TYR A 138 16.38 14.26 -28.48
N ASN A 139 17.42 13.75 -27.81
CA ASN A 139 18.83 13.94 -28.19
C ASN A 139 19.23 13.14 -29.44
N MET A 140 18.47 12.12 -29.84
CA MET A 140 18.76 11.26 -30.99
C MET A 140 18.17 11.79 -32.32
N ARG A 141 17.60 13.00 -32.34
CA ARG A 141 17.02 13.61 -33.55
C ARG A 141 18.12 14.26 -34.42
N PRO A 142 18.20 13.92 -35.72
CA PRO A 142 19.32 14.34 -36.59
C PRO A 142 19.40 15.84 -36.91
N ASP A 143 18.36 16.63 -36.64
CA ASP A 143 18.28 18.05 -37.03
C ASP A 143 19.20 19.00 -36.22
N GLN A 144 20.04 18.49 -35.31
CA GLN A 144 20.93 19.31 -34.48
C GLN A 144 22.41 19.32 -34.94
N GLU A 145 22.78 18.53 -35.96
CA GLU A 145 24.19 18.44 -36.40
C GLU A 145 24.70 19.71 -37.09
N SER A 146 23.84 20.59 -37.61
CA SER A 146 24.29 21.82 -38.29
C SER A 146 24.70 22.98 -37.37
N PHE A 147 24.63 22.80 -36.04
CA PHE A 147 25.10 23.81 -35.07
C PHE A 147 26.30 23.33 -34.23
N GLN A 148 26.71 22.06 -34.38
CA GLN A 148 27.67 21.44 -33.45
C GLN A 148 29.14 21.66 -33.85
N GLU A 149 29.48 21.85 -35.12
CA GLU A 149 30.90 22.08 -35.49
C GLU A 149 31.45 23.45 -35.05
N SER A 150 30.61 24.47 -34.87
CA SER A 150 31.09 25.78 -34.39
C SER A 150 31.11 25.95 -32.86
N VAL A 151 30.43 25.07 -32.11
CA VAL A 151 30.31 25.19 -30.64
C VAL A 151 31.26 24.24 -29.90
N ILE A 152 31.57 23.07 -30.47
CA ILE A 152 32.54 22.12 -29.88
C ILE A 152 33.94 22.75 -29.79
N GLN A 153 34.27 23.73 -30.64
CA GLN A 153 35.56 24.42 -30.61
C GLN A 153 35.63 25.56 -29.57
N SER A 154 34.52 25.90 -28.89
CA SER A 154 34.47 27.01 -27.91
C SER A 154 34.04 26.61 -26.50
N VAL A 155 33.71 25.35 -26.23
CA VAL A 155 33.36 24.87 -24.88
C VAL A 155 34.38 23.82 -24.46
N ASN A 156 35.18 24.17 -23.47
CA ASN A 156 36.22 23.31 -22.90
C ASN A 156 35.54 22.12 -22.19
N VAL A 157 35.42 20.99 -22.89
CA VAL A 157 34.72 19.77 -22.43
C VAL A 157 35.29 19.21 -21.11
N GLU A 158 36.53 19.56 -20.76
CA GLU A 158 37.16 19.12 -19.50
C GLU A 158 36.55 19.78 -18.24
N GLU A 159 36.10 21.03 -18.31
CA GLU A 159 35.50 21.72 -17.15
C GLU A 159 34.07 21.21 -16.82
N SER A 160 33.32 20.67 -17.79
CA SER A 160 31.97 20.15 -17.52
C SER A 160 31.98 18.79 -16.83
N PHE A 161 32.98 17.95 -17.13
CA PHE A 161 33.14 16.64 -16.49
C PHE A 161 33.61 16.77 -15.03
N GLU A 162 34.43 17.77 -14.71
CA GLU A 162 34.87 18.02 -13.33
C GLU A 162 33.71 18.50 -12.44
N ALA A 163 32.86 19.38 -12.96
CA ALA A 163 31.66 19.84 -12.25
C ALA A 163 30.62 18.71 -12.03
N GLU A 164 30.42 17.83 -13.01
CA GLU A 164 29.53 16.66 -12.87
C GLU A 164 30.08 15.63 -11.88
N ALA A 165 31.40 15.40 -11.86
CA ALA A 165 32.04 14.53 -10.88
C ALA A 165 31.89 15.08 -9.46
N GLU A 166 32.06 16.40 -9.25
CA GLU A 166 31.89 17.04 -7.95
C GLU A 166 30.43 17.02 -7.45
N ILE A 167 29.47 17.14 -8.37
CA ILE A 167 28.04 16.93 -8.08
C ILE A 167 27.77 15.47 -7.67
N LEU A 168 28.35 14.48 -8.36
CA LEU A 168 28.17 13.07 -8.02
C LEU A 168 28.80 12.70 -6.68
N TYR A 169 29.99 13.22 -6.36
CA TYR A 169 30.63 13.01 -5.05
C TYR A 169 29.84 13.65 -3.91
N SER A 170 29.41 14.90 -4.07
CA SER A 170 28.58 15.58 -3.05
C SER A 170 27.22 14.91 -2.86
N LEU A 171 26.58 14.43 -3.94
CA LEU A 171 25.36 13.62 -3.85
C LEU A 171 25.59 12.30 -3.12
N ASN A 172 26.71 11.62 -3.36
CA ASN A 172 27.06 10.39 -2.64
C ASN A 172 27.24 10.65 -1.13
N ASP A 173 27.92 11.73 -0.74
CA ASP A 173 28.11 12.10 0.67
C ASP A 173 26.78 12.43 1.37
N ILE A 174 25.88 13.14 0.68
CA ILE A 174 24.51 13.38 1.15
C ILE A 174 23.77 12.06 1.32
N THR A 175 23.89 11.15 0.35
CA THR A 175 23.21 9.85 0.38
C THR A 175 23.72 8.99 1.54
N GLN A 176 25.04 8.93 1.77
CA GLN A 176 25.64 8.21 2.90
C GLN A 176 25.23 8.81 4.25
N SER A 177 25.20 10.15 4.35
CA SER A 177 24.75 10.85 5.55
C SER A 177 23.27 10.55 5.88
N GLN A 178 22.41 10.50 4.86
CA GLN A 178 21.00 10.11 5.02
C GLN A 178 20.85 8.65 5.47
N VAL A 179 21.63 7.73 4.91
CA VAL A 179 21.63 6.31 5.33
C VAL A 179 22.05 6.18 6.79
N ALA A 180 23.14 6.84 7.20
CA ALA A 180 23.58 6.84 8.60
C ALA A 180 22.53 7.43 9.56
N MET A 181 21.77 8.43 9.10
CA MET A 181 20.65 8.98 9.87
C MET A 181 19.50 7.97 10.00
N MET A 182 19.18 7.24 8.92
CA MET A 182 18.14 6.20 8.95
C MET A 182 18.52 5.03 9.89
N GLU A 183 19.79 4.63 9.93
CA GLU A 183 20.28 3.60 10.85
C GLU A 183 20.11 4.05 12.31
N ARG A 184 20.52 5.28 12.63
CA ARG A 184 20.29 5.85 13.98
C ARG A 184 18.81 5.90 14.35
N GLN A 185 17.92 6.25 13.40
CA GLN A 185 16.47 6.22 13.64
C GLN A 185 15.97 4.80 13.92
N SER A 186 16.48 3.79 13.21
CA SER A 186 16.15 2.38 13.44
C SER A 186 16.57 1.92 14.86
N GLU A 187 17.77 2.31 15.30
CA GLU A 187 18.25 2.02 16.66
C GLU A 187 17.37 2.68 17.74
N VAL A 188 17.01 3.95 17.54
CA VAL A 188 16.09 4.67 18.46
C VAL A 188 14.73 3.97 18.52
N LEU A 189 14.16 3.56 17.38
CA LEU A 189 12.89 2.82 17.35
C LEU A 189 12.97 1.50 18.11
N SER A 190 14.07 0.76 17.95
CA SER A 190 14.31 -0.49 18.69
C SER A 190 14.37 -0.26 20.20
N LEU A 191 15.08 0.78 20.65
CA LEU A 191 15.14 1.17 22.06
C LEU A 191 13.77 1.58 22.60
N VAL A 192 13.00 2.36 21.84
CA VAL A 192 11.63 2.76 22.21
C VAL A 192 10.73 1.54 22.38
N GLN A 193 10.77 0.59 21.44
CA GLN A 193 10.00 -0.65 21.54
C GLN A 193 10.41 -1.49 22.75
N LYS A 194 11.71 -1.57 23.03
CA LYS A 194 12.24 -2.28 24.21
C LYS A 194 11.75 -1.62 25.51
N ASN A 195 11.80 -0.29 25.58
CA ASN A 195 11.31 0.48 26.73
C ASN A 195 9.80 0.29 26.91
N GLN A 196 9.02 0.28 25.83
CA GLN A 196 7.58 0.04 25.89
C GLN A 196 7.26 -1.36 26.42
N LYS A 197 8.00 -2.40 25.99
CA LYS A 197 7.85 -3.76 26.52
C LYS A 197 8.16 -3.83 28.02
N MET A 198 9.26 -3.19 28.44
CA MET A 198 9.65 -3.15 29.85
C MET A 198 8.59 -2.44 30.71
N LEU A 199 8.04 -1.32 30.23
CA LEU A 199 6.97 -0.60 30.91
C LEU A 199 5.72 -1.47 31.08
N MET A 200 5.28 -2.18 30.02
CA MET A 200 4.15 -3.10 30.11
C MET A 200 4.40 -4.23 31.12
N GLN A 201 5.63 -4.77 31.18
CA GLN A 201 5.98 -5.79 32.15
C GLN A 201 5.93 -5.25 33.59
N MET A 202 6.43 -4.04 33.82
CA MET A 202 6.41 -3.39 35.13
C MET A 202 4.97 -3.07 35.57
N GLN A 203 4.13 -2.57 34.67
CA GLN A 203 2.70 -2.36 34.95
C GLN A 203 1.99 -3.66 35.33
N LYS A 204 2.30 -4.77 34.65
CA LYS A 204 1.76 -6.09 35.00
C LYS A 204 2.20 -6.57 36.38
N GLN A 205 3.48 -6.38 36.74
CA GLN A 205 3.99 -6.72 38.07
C GLN A 205 3.33 -5.87 39.16
N MET A 206 3.18 -4.56 38.93
CA MET A 206 2.53 -3.66 39.88
C MET A 206 1.05 -4.02 40.09
N MET A 207 0.34 -4.42 39.03
CA MET A 207 -1.04 -4.91 39.15
C MET A 207 -1.14 -6.17 40.02
N MET A 208 -0.23 -7.14 39.85
CA MET A 208 -0.19 -8.33 40.70
C MET A 208 0.09 -7.99 42.17
N LEU A 209 1.02 -7.06 42.43
CA LEU A 209 1.31 -6.61 43.80
C LEU A 209 0.13 -5.87 44.44
N MET A 210 -0.61 -5.06 43.68
CA MET A 210 -1.83 -4.41 44.18
C MET A 210 -2.89 -5.44 44.55
N GLN A 211 -3.14 -6.44 43.71
CA GLN A 211 -4.10 -7.52 44.02
C GLN A 211 -3.69 -8.32 45.27
N GLN A 212 -2.40 -8.58 45.45
CA GLN A 212 -1.90 -9.24 46.65
C GLN A 212 -2.12 -8.38 47.90
N LYS A 213 -1.86 -7.07 47.80
CA LYS A 213 -2.08 -6.12 48.90
C LYS A 213 -3.57 -6.08 49.29
N ASP A 214 -4.47 -6.00 48.32
CA ASP A 214 -5.91 -5.97 48.56
C ASP A 214 -6.39 -7.29 49.23
N HIS A 215 -5.85 -8.44 48.80
CA HIS A 215 -6.14 -9.73 49.44
C HIS A 215 -5.66 -9.78 50.90
N VAL A 216 -4.48 -9.23 51.21
CA VAL A 216 -3.95 -9.20 52.59
C VAL A 216 -4.79 -8.27 53.48
N LEU A 217 -5.19 -7.11 52.96
CA LEU A 217 -6.07 -6.17 53.68
C LEU A 217 -7.43 -6.81 53.99
N ALA A 218 -8.07 -7.46 53.01
CA ALA A 218 -9.34 -8.15 53.22
C ALA A 218 -9.24 -9.28 54.26
N HIS A 219 -8.12 -10.02 54.28
CA HIS A 219 -7.87 -11.02 55.32
C HIS A 219 -7.72 -10.38 56.71
N SER A 220 -6.99 -9.26 56.81
CA SER A 220 -6.81 -8.54 58.08
C SER A 220 -8.14 -8.02 58.63
N GLU A 221 -8.96 -7.40 57.79
CA GLU A 221 -10.30 -6.89 58.17
C GLU A 221 -11.20 -8.03 58.65
N SER A 222 -11.15 -9.20 57.98
CA SER A 222 -11.88 -10.39 58.41
C SER A 222 -11.43 -10.89 59.79
N TYR A 223 -10.13 -10.88 60.07
CA TYR A 223 -9.61 -11.26 61.40
C TYR A 223 -10.03 -10.27 62.48
N GLU A 224 -10.00 -8.97 62.20
CA GLU A 224 -10.47 -7.95 63.14
C GLU A 224 -11.95 -8.14 63.47
N GLU A 225 -12.79 -8.38 62.46
CA GLU A 225 -14.22 -8.62 62.65
C GLU A 225 -14.51 -9.88 63.48
N GLU A 226 -13.76 -10.97 63.26
CA GLU A 226 -13.85 -12.19 64.07
C GLU A 226 -13.43 -11.94 65.51
N MET A 227 -12.33 -11.20 65.74
CA MET A 227 -11.86 -10.86 67.09
C MET A 227 -12.88 -9.98 67.83
N THR A 228 -13.51 -9.02 67.16
CA THR A 228 -14.58 -8.20 67.75
C THR A 228 -15.75 -9.07 68.18
N LYS A 229 -16.20 -10.02 67.33
CA LYS A 229 -17.29 -10.96 67.68
C LYS A 229 -16.94 -11.83 68.89
N VAL A 230 -15.69 -12.28 69.02
CA VAL A 230 -15.23 -13.06 70.18
C VAL A 230 -15.26 -12.21 71.45
N ILE A 231 -14.75 -10.98 71.41
CA ILE A 231 -14.74 -10.05 72.55
C ILE A 231 -16.18 -9.77 73.02
N GLU A 232 -17.09 -9.42 72.11
CA GLU A 232 -18.50 -9.16 72.43
C GLU A 232 -19.18 -10.38 73.06
N SER A 233 -18.87 -11.59 72.56
CA SER A 233 -19.37 -12.84 73.13
C SER A 233 -18.86 -13.07 74.55
N MET A 234 -17.57 -12.83 74.80
CA MET A 234 -16.96 -12.93 76.12
C MET A 234 -17.54 -11.91 77.11
N GLU A 235 -17.71 -10.65 76.69
CA GLU A 235 -18.33 -9.60 77.49
C GLU A 235 -19.77 -9.98 77.87
N LYS A 236 -20.57 -10.40 76.90
CA LYS A 236 -21.96 -10.85 77.13
C LYS A 236 -22.03 -12.01 78.11
N HIS A 237 -21.07 -12.94 78.05
CA HIS A 237 -20.98 -14.06 79.00
C HIS A 237 -20.53 -13.61 80.40
N TYR A 238 -19.61 -12.65 80.50
CA TYR A 238 -19.18 -12.07 81.79
C TYR A 238 -20.31 -11.31 82.48
N LEU A 239 -21.06 -10.48 81.74
CA LEU A 239 -22.22 -9.75 82.24
C LEU A 239 -23.36 -10.66 82.71
N LYS A 240 -23.48 -11.89 82.17
CA LYS A 240 -24.45 -12.89 82.63
C LYS A 240 -24.03 -13.63 83.91
N LYS A 241 -22.76 -13.59 84.30
CA LYS A 241 -22.21 -14.25 85.50
C LYS A 241 -22.15 -13.34 86.73
N LYS A 242 -22.48 -12.06 86.59
CA LYS A 242 -22.54 -11.06 87.66
C LYS A 242 -23.99 -10.82 88.07
#